data_AF-A0A9X2J1Y3-F1
#
_entry.id   AF-A0A9X2J1Y3-F1
#
_cell.length_a   1.000
_cell.length_b   1.000
_cell.length_c   1.000
_cell.angle_alpha   90.00
_cell.angle_beta   90.00
_cell.angle_gamma   90.00
#
_symmetry.space_group_name_H-M   'P 1'
#
loop_
_entity.id
_entity.type
_entity.pdbx_description
1 polymer ?
#
loop_
_entity_poly.entity_id
_entity_poly.type
_entity_poly.pdbx_seq_one_letter_code
_entity_poly.pdbx_strand_id
1 'polypeptide(L)'
;MLRLTVGAAALLTAMPAQAQPLEPSSRWQVDFGETECLAIRKYGEGAEATHLVIKPYATGDRFEIALIDDRVTGDTLSQGGTMRVGDDDIALPGIRFSDDEAGRTVTTWFGDDLSALSGAEQVDLELGEGERSLKLTQATAVVDALQECRTVLADRYNMSGNVVTTPPQGNVDVLRDEDYPLLALDEDQESVFRALLLLDEEGNVAECSLLSFAGDALFVARSCGLIRERARFEPAIGPDGTAVRSAFVTPVVQWRLGKEISNQTFRDFERRDRAIRERSRGPGDSEGVLLRPPGERPR
;
A
#
# COMPACT_ATOMS: atom_id res chain seq x y z
N MET A 1 -29.86 -43.46 56.01
CA MET A 1 -28.82 -42.50 55.59
C MET A 1 -28.72 -42.58 54.07
N LEU A 2 -29.38 -41.66 53.36
CA LEU A 2 -29.41 -41.61 51.89
C LEU A 2 -28.35 -40.60 51.45
N ARG A 3 -27.27 -41.05 50.81
CA ARG A 3 -26.21 -40.17 50.26
C ARG A 3 -26.58 -39.78 48.83
N LEU A 4 -26.99 -38.52 48.64
CA LEU A 4 -27.04 -37.90 47.32
C LEU A 4 -25.61 -37.47 46.93
N THR A 5 -25.07 -38.08 45.89
CA THR A 5 -23.90 -37.58 45.17
C THR A 5 -24.36 -36.66 44.05
N VAL A 6 -24.12 -35.36 44.20
CA VAL A 6 -24.28 -34.37 43.12
C VAL A 6 -23.06 -34.47 42.21
N GLY A 7 -23.25 -34.95 40.99
CA GLY A 7 -22.23 -34.94 39.95
C GLY A 7 -22.11 -33.53 39.35
N ALA A 8 -20.96 -32.89 39.52
CA ALA A 8 -20.65 -31.64 38.83
C ALA A 8 -20.44 -31.93 37.34
N ALA A 9 -21.37 -31.50 36.49
CA ALA A 9 -21.21 -31.51 35.05
C ALA A 9 -20.28 -30.35 34.66
N ALA A 10 -19.03 -30.68 34.31
CA ALA A 10 -18.11 -29.73 33.71
C ALA A 10 -18.56 -29.43 32.27
N LEU A 11 -19.06 -28.21 32.03
CA LEU A 11 -19.30 -27.68 30.70
C LEU A 11 -17.94 -27.43 30.03
N LEU A 12 -17.53 -28.35 29.16
CA LEU A 12 -16.43 -28.13 28.21
C LEU A 12 -16.89 -27.07 27.21
N THR A 13 -16.45 -25.83 27.38
CA THR A 13 -16.54 -24.81 26.33
C THR A 13 -15.63 -25.25 25.20
N ALA A 14 -16.19 -25.67 24.07
CA ALA A 14 -15.44 -25.94 22.86
C ALA A 14 -14.74 -24.63 22.46
N MET A 15 -13.40 -24.61 22.52
CA MET A 15 -12.62 -23.53 21.93
C MET A 15 -12.89 -23.53 20.43
N PRO A 16 -13.15 -22.36 19.81
CA PRO A 16 -13.30 -22.30 18.36
C PRO A 16 -12.03 -22.88 17.73
N ALA A 17 -12.20 -23.86 16.85
CA ALA A 17 -11.09 -24.39 16.07
C ALA A 17 -10.63 -23.27 15.13
N GLN A 18 -9.48 -22.68 15.42
CA GLN A 18 -8.83 -21.76 14.48
C GLN A 18 -8.58 -22.53 13.19
N ALA A 19 -9.08 -22.00 12.06
CA ALA A 19 -8.88 -22.64 10.77
C ALA A 19 -7.37 -22.81 10.54
N GLN A 20 -6.95 -23.99 10.11
CA GLN A 20 -5.53 -24.22 9.82
C GLN A 20 -5.07 -23.25 8.72
N PRO A 21 -3.85 -22.69 8.84
CA PRO A 21 -3.29 -21.80 7.82
C PRO A 21 -3.24 -22.50 6.46
N LEU A 22 -3.63 -21.80 5.40
CA LEU A 22 -3.58 -22.35 4.05
C LEU A 22 -2.15 -22.66 3.66
N GLU A 23 -1.97 -23.87 3.13
CA GLU A 23 -0.72 -24.29 2.53
C GLU A 23 -0.53 -23.64 1.16
N PRO A 24 0.71 -23.27 0.81
CA PRO A 24 1.02 -22.76 -0.51
C PRO A 24 0.90 -23.86 -1.57
N SER A 25 0.22 -23.56 -2.67
CA SER A 25 0.09 -24.45 -3.83
C SER A 25 1.05 -24.09 -4.97
N SER A 26 1.80 -22.98 -4.86
CA SER A 26 2.89 -22.62 -5.77
C SER A 26 4.18 -22.25 -5.04
N ARG A 27 5.26 -22.10 -5.81
CA ARG A 27 6.45 -21.37 -5.36
C ARG A 27 6.17 -19.87 -5.35
N TRP A 28 6.99 -19.13 -4.61
CA TRP A 28 7.07 -17.68 -4.76
C TRP A 28 7.55 -17.32 -6.16
N GLN A 29 6.93 -16.30 -6.73
CA GLN A 29 7.40 -15.61 -7.92
C GLN A 29 7.65 -14.17 -7.51
N VAL A 30 8.88 -13.69 -7.69
CA VAL A 30 9.24 -12.29 -7.44
C VAL A 30 9.49 -11.66 -8.80
N ASP A 31 8.74 -10.60 -9.10
CA ASP A 31 8.84 -9.86 -10.34
C ASP A 31 9.59 -8.55 -10.13
N PHE A 32 10.62 -8.34 -10.96
CA PHE A 32 11.41 -7.13 -11.04
C PHE A 32 10.86 -6.27 -12.17
N GLY A 33 9.59 -5.88 -12.02
CA GLY A 33 8.82 -5.19 -13.03
C GLY A 33 9.43 -3.84 -13.43
N GLU A 34 8.98 -3.30 -14.56
CA GLU A 34 9.47 -2.02 -15.08
C GLU A 34 9.10 -0.83 -14.19
N THR A 35 8.00 -0.92 -13.44
CA THR A 35 7.40 0.17 -12.66
C THR A 35 7.16 -0.19 -11.20
N GLU A 36 7.24 -1.47 -10.85
CA GLU A 36 6.93 -1.96 -9.51
C GLU A 36 7.67 -3.26 -9.22
N CYS A 37 7.76 -3.58 -7.93
CA CYS A 37 8.29 -4.84 -7.42
C CYS A 37 7.13 -5.58 -6.75
N LEU A 38 6.92 -6.85 -7.09
CA LEU A 38 5.90 -7.66 -6.42
C LEU A 38 6.37 -9.10 -6.22
N ALA A 39 5.95 -9.69 -5.11
CA ALA A 39 6.04 -11.12 -4.88
C ALA A 39 4.63 -11.69 -4.86
N ILE A 40 4.40 -12.77 -5.59
CA ILE A 40 3.11 -13.44 -5.67
C ILE A 40 3.24 -14.93 -5.41
N ARG A 41 2.28 -15.49 -4.68
CA ARG A 41 2.19 -16.92 -4.43
C ARG A 41 0.74 -17.39 -4.30
N LYS A 42 0.46 -18.55 -4.88
CA LYS A 42 -0.85 -19.20 -4.81
C LYS A 42 -0.97 -20.05 -3.55
N TYR A 43 -2.16 -20.02 -2.96
CA TYR A 43 -2.57 -20.79 -1.78
C TYR A 43 -3.86 -21.54 -2.06
N GLY A 44 -3.98 -22.73 -1.46
CA GLY A 44 -5.16 -23.59 -1.63
C GLY A 44 -5.36 -24.11 -3.06
N GLU A 45 -6.52 -24.72 -3.28
CA GLU A 45 -6.91 -25.37 -4.53
C GLU A 45 -8.38 -25.09 -4.87
N GLY A 46 -8.77 -25.33 -6.13
CA GLY A 46 -10.15 -25.19 -6.58
C GLY A 46 -10.70 -23.77 -6.48
N ALA A 47 -12.00 -23.65 -6.17
CA ALA A 47 -12.72 -22.37 -6.09
C ALA A 47 -12.36 -21.51 -4.87
N GLU A 48 -11.63 -22.08 -3.89
CA GLU A 48 -11.16 -21.37 -2.70
C GLU A 48 -9.68 -20.97 -2.82
N ALA A 49 -9.06 -21.17 -4.00
CA ALA A 49 -7.69 -20.74 -4.22
C ALA A 49 -7.59 -19.21 -4.22
N THR A 50 -6.49 -18.72 -3.66
CA THR A 50 -6.20 -17.29 -3.55
C THR A 50 -4.74 -17.03 -3.88
N HIS A 51 -4.42 -15.81 -4.30
CA HIS A 51 -3.05 -15.34 -4.46
C HIS A 51 -2.73 -14.33 -3.37
N LEU A 52 -1.65 -14.58 -2.64
CA LEU A 52 -1.01 -13.58 -1.80
C LEU A 52 -0.07 -12.76 -2.67
N VAL A 53 -0.23 -11.44 -2.64
CA VAL A 53 0.64 -10.46 -3.28
C VAL A 53 1.29 -9.61 -2.20
N ILE A 54 2.60 -9.37 -2.32
CA ILE A 54 3.36 -8.45 -1.48
C ILE A 54 4.08 -7.47 -2.40
N LYS A 55 3.79 -6.19 -2.29
CA LYS A 55 4.33 -5.12 -3.14
C LYS A 55 4.92 -4.01 -2.27
N PRO A 56 6.25 -3.91 -2.10
CA PRO A 56 6.85 -2.72 -1.51
C PRO A 56 6.64 -1.51 -2.42
N TYR A 57 6.51 -0.32 -1.84
CA TYR A 57 6.62 0.91 -2.61
C TYR A 57 8.07 1.21 -2.95
N ALA A 58 8.27 2.01 -4.00
CA ALA A 58 9.61 2.34 -4.50
C ALA A 58 10.48 3.07 -3.46
N THR A 59 9.87 3.83 -2.56
CA THR A 59 10.54 4.42 -1.38
C THR A 59 10.86 3.40 -0.28
N GLY A 60 10.08 2.32 -0.20
CA GLY A 60 10.17 1.17 0.74
C GLY A 60 10.01 1.50 2.21
N ASP A 61 9.43 2.65 2.52
CA ASP A 61 8.86 2.95 3.83
C ASP A 61 7.52 2.24 4.06
N ARG A 62 6.86 1.82 2.98
CA ARG A 62 5.53 1.17 3.01
C ARG A 62 5.46 0.00 2.03
N PHE A 63 4.45 -0.84 2.24
CA PHE A 63 4.12 -1.94 1.34
C PHE A 63 2.61 -2.18 1.28
N GLU A 64 2.18 -2.78 0.19
CA GLU A 64 0.87 -3.40 0.04
C GLU A 64 1.01 -4.90 0.25
N ILE A 65 0.07 -5.48 0.98
CA ILE A 65 -0.17 -6.92 1.00
C ILE A 65 -1.61 -7.14 0.55
N ALA A 66 -1.83 -8.05 -0.39
CA ALA A 66 -3.14 -8.26 -0.97
C ALA A 66 -3.47 -9.74 -1.14
N LEU A 67 -4.76 -10.04 -1.04
CA LEU A 67 -5.35 -11.31 -1.45
C LEU A 67 -6.16 -11.09 -2.71
N ILE A 68 -5.90 -11.91 -3.72
CA ILE A 68 -6.66 -11.97 -4.96
C ILE A 68 -7.36 -13.31 -5.02
N ASP A 69 -8.66 -13.30 -4.72
CA ASP A 69 -9.53 -14.45 -4.85
C ASP A 69 -10.05 -14.52 -6.30
N ASP A 70 -9.91 -15.69 -6.94
CA ASP A 70 -10.44 -15.94 -8.29
C ASP A 70 -11.96 -16.19 -8.28
N ARG A 71 -12.67 -15.38 -7.50
CA ARG A 71 -14.13 -15.34 -7.36
C ARG A 71 -14.56 -13.98 -6.83
N VAL A 72 -15.79 -13.59 -7.12
CA VAL A 72 -16.43 -12.43 -6.50
C VAL A 72 -17.00 -12.83 -5.15
N THR A 73 -16.55 -12.16 -4.09
CA THR A 73 -17.03 -12.34 -2.71
C THR A 73 -17.14 -11.02 -1.97
N GLY A 74 -18.28 -10.81 -1.32
CA GLY A 74 -18.51 -9.65 -0.48
C GLY A 74 -18.65 -8.35 -1.27
N ASP A 75 -19.08 -7.32 -0.54
CA ASP A 75 -19.23 -5.97 -1.08
C ASP A 75 -17.90 -5.19 -0.99
N THR A 76 -17.83 -4.08 -1.73
CA THR A 76 -16.75 -3.11 -1.58
C THR A 76 -16.73 -2.58 -0.15
N LEU A 77 -15.55 -2.58 0.46
CA LEU A 77 -15.35 -2.21 1.86
C LEU A 77 -14.06 -1.40 2.00
N SER A 78 -14.08 -0.29 2.72
CA SER A 78 -12.88 0.45 3.11
C SER A 78 -12.93 0.75 4.60
N GLN A 79 -11.99 0.17 5.35
CA GLN A 79 -11.93 0.36 6.81
C GLN A 79 -10.58 -0.11 7.37
N GLY A 80 -10.40 -0.01 8.69
CA GLY A 80 -9.30 -0.69 9.37
C GLY A 80 -9.45 -2.22 9.31
N GLY A 81 -8.33 -2.89 9.11
CA GLY A 81 -8.13 -4.33 9.27
C GLY A 81 -6.91 -4.61 10.13
N THR A 82 -6.61 -5.89 10.31
CA THR A 82 -5.48 -6.36 11.13
C THR A 82 -4.62 -7.32 10.32
N MET A 83 -3.30 -7.15 10.40
CA MET A 83 -2.32 -8.13 9.97
C MET A 83 -1.61 -8.67 11.21
N ARG A 84 -1.64 -9.99 11.42
CA ARG A 84 -0.92 -10.64 12.50
C ARG A 84 0.28 -11.38 11.97
N VAL A 85 1.43 -11.15 12.58
CA VAL A 85 2.69 -11.82 12.25
C VAL A 85 3.38 -12.21 13.56
N GLY A 86 3.54 -13.50 13.79
CA GLY A 86 3.99 -13.98 15.10
C GLY A 86 3.00 -13.60 16.20
N ASP A 87 3.48 -12.86 17.22
CA ASP A 87 2.65 -12.36 18.33
C ASP A 87 2.21 -10.89 18.13
N ASP A 88 2.60 -10.27 17.01
CA ASP A 88 2.34 -8.85 16.74
C ASP A 88 1.05 -8.67 15.94
N ASP A 89 0.08 -7.98 16.54
CA ASP A 89 -1.15 -7.51 15.90
C ASP A 89 -0.94 -6.09 15.36
N ILE A 90 -0.92 -5.95 14.03
CA ILE A 90 -0.65 -4.69 13.34
C ILE A 90 -1.95 -4.19 12.72
N ALA A 91 -2.46 -3.05 13.22
CA ALA A 91 -3.62 -2.39 12.64
C ALA A 91 -3.25 -1.68 11.33
N LEU A 92 -3.92 -2.06 10.24
CA LEU A 92 -3.65 -1.54 8.90
C LEU A 92 -4.92 -0.99 8.26
N PRO A 93 -4.86 0.10 7.48
CA PRO A 93 -5.92 0.44 6.54
C PRO A 93 -6.08 -0.69 5.52
N GLY A 94 -7.32 -1.05 5.19
CA GLY A 94 -7.61 -2.06 4.20
C GLY A 94 -8.80 -1.71 3.31
N ILE A 95 -8.73 -2.18 2.07
CA ILE A 95 -9.78 -2.01 1.07
C ILE A 95 -10.07 -3.39 0.48
N ARG A 96 -11.36 -3.72 0.36
CA ARG A 96 -11.85 -4.80 -0.49
C ARG A 96 -12.64 -4.20 -1.64
N PHE A 97 -12.41 -4.67 -2.85
CA PHE A 97 -13.27 -4.41 -3.98
C PHE A 97 -13.43 -5.67 -4.83
N SER A 98 -14.54 -5.74 -5.55
CA SER A 98 -14.83 -6.81 -6.49
C SER A 98 -14.71 -6.28 -7.91
N ASP A 99 -13.99 -7.02 -8.75
CA ASP A 99 -13.92 -6.83 -10.18
C ASP A 99 -14.85 -7.89 -10.82
N ASP A 100 -16.11 -7.49 -11.03
CA ASP A 100 -17.14 -8.38 -11.58
C ASP A 100 -16.81 -8.82 -13.02
N GLU A 101 -16.09 -8.00 -13.79
CA GLU A 101 -15.69 -8.32 -15.17
C GLU A 101 -14.59 -9.39 -15.18
N ALA A 102 -13.58 -9.25 -14.31
CA ALA A 102 -12.53 -10.24 -14.15
C ALA A 102 -12.97 -11.46 -13.31
N GLY A 103 -14.11 -11.38 -12.63
CA GLY A 103 -14.61 -12.41 -11.73
C GLY A 103 -13.74 -12.59 -10.49
N ARG A 104 -13.23 -11.49 -9.91
CA ARG A 104 -12.25 -11.51 -8.82
C ARG A 104 -12.64 -10.59 -7.67
N THR A 105 -12.13 -10.90 -6.49
CA THR A 105 -12.12 -9.98 -5.35
C THR A 105 -10.69 -9.72 -4.93
N VAL A 106 -10.37 -8.44 -4.76
CA VAL A 106 -9.07 -7.99 -4.27
C VAL A 106 -9.28 -7.39 -2.90
N THR A 107 -8.59 -7.93 -1.89
CA THR A 107 -8.51 -7.35 -0.55
C THR A 107 -7.08 -6.92 -0.30
N THR A 108 -6.83 -5.64 -0.09
CA THR A 108 -5.50 -5.06 0.10
C THR A 108 -5.39 -4.38 1.45
N TRP A 109 -4.25 -4.55 2.12
CA TRP A 109 -3.87 -3.84 3.32
C TRP A 109 -2.59 -3.04 3.07
N PHE A 110 -2.48 -1.88 3.73
CA PHE A 110 -1.38 -0.94 3.54
C PHE A 110 -0.49 -0.87 4.78
N GLY A 111 0.60 -1.62 4.76
CA GLY A 111 1.56 -1.75 5.85
C GLY A 111 2.67 -0.71 5.84
N ASP A 112 3.24 -0.49 7.02
CA ASP A 112 4.53 0.16 7.20
C ASP A 112 5.56 -0.93 7.55
N ASP A 113 6.81 -0.78 7.10
CA ASP A 113 7.92 -1.71 7.38
C ASP A 113 7.70 -3.17 6.91
N LEU A 114 8.05 -3.44 5.66
CA LEU A 114 8.01 -4.79 5.08
C LEU A 114 8.87 -5.82 5.86
N SER A 115 9.87 -5.37 6.62
CA SER A 115 10.77 -6.28 7.34
C SER A 115 10.07 -7.06 8.45
N ALA A 116 8.88 -6.62 8.89
CA ALA A 116 8.03 -7.36 9.80
C ALA A 116 7.66 -8.76 9.29
N LEU A 117 7.62 -8.97 7.96
CA LEU A 117 7.37 -10.30 7.38
C LEU A 117 8.62 -11.18 7.35
N SER A 118 9.82 -10.65 7.58
CA SER A 118 11.05 -11.44 7.53
C SER A 118 11.08 -12.46 8.68
N GLY A 119 11.34 -13.72 8.35
CA GLY A 119 11.35 -14.82 9.32
C GLY A 119 9.95 -15.27 9.77
N ALA A 120 8.88 -14.62 9.33
CA ALA A 120 7.52 -15.03 9.63
C ALA A 120 7.21 -16.42 9.05
N GLU A 121 6.62 -17.29 9.85
CA GLU A 121 6.16 -18.61 9.40
C GLU A 121 4.73 -18.56 8.82
N GLN A 122 3.97 -17.53 9.20
CA GLN A 122 2.57 -17.33 8.88
C GLN A 122 2.22 -15.84 8.90
N VAL A 123 1.17 -15.48 8.17
CA VAL A 123 0.46 -14.20 8.32
C VAL A 123 -1.04 -14.45 8.40
N ASP A 124 -1.69 -13.74 9.32
CA ASP A 124 -3.16 -13.67 9.40
C ASP A 124 -3.62 -12.29 8.95
N LEU A 125 -4.56 -12.25 8.01
CA LEU A 125 -5.09 -11.02 7.41
C LEU A 125 -6.58 -10.94 7.68
N GLU A 126 -7.01 -9.85 8.30
CA GLU A 126 -8.39 -9.61 8.70
C GLU A 126 -8.89 -8.29 8.11
N LEU A 127 -10.06 -8.33 7.46
CA LEU A 127 -10.79 -7.12 7.06
C LEU A 127 -12.31 -7.37 7.11
N GLY A 128 -13.01 -6.59 7.93
CA GLY A 128 -14.43 -6.81 8.22
C GLY A 128 -14.63 -8.17 8.89
N GLU A 129 -15.57 -8.97 8.40
CA GLU A 129 -15.81 -10.34 8.89
C GLU A 129 -14.90 -11.39 8.22
N GLY A 130 -14.03 -10.98 7.30
CA GLY A 130 -13.15 -11.89 6.57
C GLY A 130 -11.80 -12.04 7.26
N GLU A 131 -11.42 -13.28 7.57
CA GLU A 131 -10.09 -13.65 8.05
C GLU A 131 -9.45 -14.69 7.11
N ARG A 132 -8.14 -14.56 6.90
CA ARG A 132 -7.32 -15.51 6.12
C ARG A 132 -5.98 -15.74 6.80
N SER A 133 -5.67 -17.01 7.05
CA SER A 133 -4.41 -17.45 7.61
C SER A 133 -3.58 -18.15 6.53
N LEU A 134 -2.34 -17.74 6.31
CA LEU A 134 -1.48 -18.23 5.23
C LEU A 134 -0.07 -18.57 5.72
N LYS A 135 0.49 -19.72 5.33
CA LYS A 135 1.90 -20.04 5.64
C LYS A 135 2.88 -19.25 4.78
N LEU A 136 3.90 -18.66 5.38
CA LEU A 136 4.93 -17.84 4.72
C LEU A 136 6.29 -18.56 4.63
N THR A 137 6.33 -19.76 4.06
CA THR A 137 7.63 -20.44 3.86
C THR A 137 8.56 -19.58 2.99
N GLN A 138 9.83 -19.43 3.39
CA GLN A 138 10.85 -18.61 2.71
C GLN A 138 10.61 -17.08 2.80
N ALA A 139 9.89 -16.60 3.82
CA ALA A 139 9.57 -15.17 3.95
C ALA A 139 10.80 -14.25 3.91
N THR A 140 11.89 -14.56 4.62
CA THR A 140 13.13 -13.78 4.60
C THR A 140 13.68 -13.61 3.18
N ALA A 141 13.78 -14.71 2.41
CA ALA A 141 14.30 -14.65 1.05
C ALA A 141 13.42 -13.80 0.11
N VAL A 142 12.11 -13.79 0.34
CA VAL A 142 11.16 -12.96 -0.44
C VAL A 142 11.32 -11.49 -0.08
N VAL A 143 11.39 -11.16 1.22
CA VAL A 143 11.61 -9.79 1.70
C VAL A 143 12.94 -9.24 1.16
N ASP A 144 14.02 -10.03 1.22
CA ASP A 144 15.33 -9.64 0.71
C ASP A 144 15.28 -9.38 -0.81
N ALA A 145 14.65 -10.27 -1.58
CA ALA A 145 14.51 -10.10 -3.03
C ALA A 145 13.67 -8.87 -3.41
N LEU A 146 12.61 -8.57 -2.64
CA LEU A 146 11.80 -7.37 -2.81
C LEU A 146 12.57 -6.08 -2.48
N GLN A 147 13.43 -6.10 -1.46
CA GLN A 147 14.30 -4.98 -1.12
C GLN A 147 15.38 -4.74 -2.18
N GLU A 148 15.96 -5.81 -2.74
CA GLU A 148 16.88 -5.74 -3.87
C GLU A 148 16.18 -5.13 -5.09
N CYS A 149 14.99 -5.64 -5.44
CA CYS A 149 14.18 -5.10 -6.53
C CYS A 149 13.92 -3.61 -6.36
N ARG A 150 13.55 -3.17 -5.15
CA ARG A 150 13.32 -1.74 -4.87
C ARG A 150 14.57 -0.91 -5.13
N THR A 151 15.75 -1.41 -4.78
CA THR A 151 17.01 -0.71 -5.03
C THR A 151 17.22 -0.52 -6.54
N VAL A 152 17.01 -1.57 -7.33
CA VAL A 152 17.08 -1.51 -8.79
C VAL A 152 16.05 -0.54 -9.37
N LEU A 153 14.82 -0.56 -8.85
CA LEU A 153 13.74 0.33 -9.28
C LEU A 153 14.07 1.80 -8.97
N ALA A 154 14.58 2.07 -7.77
CA ALA A 154 14.98 3.41 -7.34
C ALA A 154 16.10 3.98 -8.23
N ASP A 155 17.08 3.17 -8.58
CA ASP A 155 18.14 3.56 -9.51
C ASP A 155 17.59 3.80 -10.93
N ARG A 156 16.72 2.91 -11.42
CA ARG A 156 16.10 3.04 -12.77
C ARG A 156 15.32 4.34 -12.94
N TYR A 157 14.59 4.75 -11.90
CA TYR A 157 13.80 5.99 -11.92
C TYR A 157 14.55 7.20 -11.39
N ASN A 158 15.87 7.11 -11.24
CA ASN A 158 16.70 8.21 -10.77
C ASN A 158 16.14 8.84 -9.49
N MET A 159 15.62 8.00 -8.59
CA MET A 159 14.95 8.39 -7.35
C MET A 159 15.92 8.92 -6.31
N SER A 160 17.20 9.17 -6.61
CA SER A 160 18.07 9.99 -5.77
C SER A 160 18.15 11.44 -6.26
N GLY A 161 17.70 11.71 -7.49
CA GLY A 161 17.83 13.00 -8.16
C GLY A 161 19.24 13.33 -8.62
N ASN A 162 20.25 12.54 -8.25
CA ASN A 162 21.67 12.86 -8.45
C ASN A 162 22.11 12.98 -9.92
N VAL A 163 21.33 12.44 -10.84
CA VAL A 163 21.61 12.47 -12.28
C VAL A 163 20.59 13.30 -13.06
N VAL A 164 19.63 13.95 -12.39
CA VAL A 164 18.64 14.82 -13.03
C VAL A 164 19.16 16.25 -13.05
N THR A 165 19.32 16.85 -14.24
CA THR A 165 19.76 18.25 -14.39
C THR A 165 18.58 19.21 -14.51
N THR A 166 17.50 18.79 -15.18
CA THR A 166 16.23 19.52 -15.21
C THR A 166 15.14 18.60 -14.65
N PRO A 167 14.49 18.98 -13.54
CA PRO A 167 13.42 18.17 -12.96
C PRO A 167 12.20 18.11 -13.90
N PRO A 168 11.34 17.08 -13.77
CA PRO A 168 10.13 17.00 -14.57
C PRO A 168 9.20 18.18 -14.23
N GLN A 169 8.53 18.73 -15.24
CA GLN A 169 7.63 19.87 -15.08
C GLN A 169 6.19 19.45 -15.36
N GLY A 170 5.28 19.71 -14.43
CA GLY A 170 3.88 19.34 -14.56
C GLY A 170 3.18 19.44 -13.22
N ASN A 171 1.90 19.08 -13.20
CA ASN A 171 1.14 19.02 -11.96
C ASN A 171 0.11 17.88 -12.01
N VAL A 172 -0.50 17.63 -10.85
CA VAL A 172 -1.55 16.63 -10.65
C VAL A 172 -2.94 17.26 -10.49
N ASP A 173 -3.13 18.49 -11.00
CA ASP A 173 -4.41 19.20 -10.98
C ASP A 173 -5.37 18.66 -12.06
N VAL A 174 -5.59 17.35 -11.99
CA VAL A 174 -6.42 16.56 -12.92
C VAL A 174 -7.60 15.88 -12.23
N LEU A 175 -7.63 15.96 -10.91
CA LEU A 175 -8.71 15.50 -10.04
C LEU A 175 -9.79 16.58 -10.00
N ARG A 176 -11.05 16.17 -10.14
CA ARG A 176 -12.21 17.07 -10.14
C ARG A 176 -13.17 16.69 -9.01
N ASP A 177 -14.07 17.61 -8.65
CA ASP A 177 -15.09 17.33 -7.63
C ASP A 177 -15.95 16.11 -7.99
N GLU A 178 -16.22 15.90 -9.28
CA GLU A 178 -16.97 14.72 -9.80
C GLU A 178 -16.24 13.39 -9.62
N ASP A 179 -14.93 13.40 -9.36
CA ASP A 179 -14.13 12.20 -9.14
C ASP A 179 -14.16 11.71 -7.69
N TYR A 180 -14.84 12.45 -6.80
CA TYR A 180 -15.01 12.07 -5.40
C TYR A 180 -15.67 10.68 -5.31
N PRO A 181 -15.06 9.69 -4.61
CA PRO A 181 -15.62 8.34 -4.52
C PRO A 181 -17.03 8.33 -3.92
N LEU A 182 -18.02 7.82 -4.67
CA LEU A 182 -19.42 7.81 -4.23
C LEU A 182 -19.62 7.10 -2.88
N LEU A 183 -18.90 5.99 -2.64
CA LEU A 183 -18.95 5.25 -1.38
C LEU A 183 -18.49 6.07 -0.17
N ALA A 184 -17.65 7.08 -0.40
CA ALA A 184 -17.14 7.96 0.64
C ALA A 184 -18.06 9.16 0.91
N LEU A 185 -19.00 9.46 -0.01
CA LEU A 185 -19.97 10.56 0.15
C LEU A 185 -20.97 10.25 1.25
N ASP A 186 -21.41 9.00 1.34
CA ASP A 186 -22.45 8.58 2.29
C ASP A 186 -21.98 8.63 3.75
N GLU A 187 -20.66 8.60 3.97
CA GLU A 187 -20.02 8.56 5.29
C GLU A 187 -19.26 9.85 5.66
N ASP A 188 -19.46 10.93 4.89
CA ASP A 188 -18.78 12.22 5.06
C ASP A 188 -17.24 12.10 5.15
N GLN A 189 -16.63 11.15 4.44
CA GLN A 189 -15.21 10.84 4.62
C GLN A 189 -14.29 11.92 4.00
N GLU A 190 -13.07 12.03 4.50
CA GLU A 190 -12.09 12.97 3.96
C GLU A 190 -10.72 12.28 3.91
N SER A 191 -9.84 12.78 3.05
CA SER A 191 -8.48 12.27 2.96
C SER A 191 -7.51 13.35 2.55
N VAL A 192 -6.33 13.30 3.14
CA VAL A 192 -5.20 14.14 2.79
C VAL A 192 -3.98 13.26 2.57
N PHE A 193 -3.31 13.43 1.44
CA PHE A 193 -2.20 12.55 1.09
C PHE A 193 -1.17 13.22 0.17
N ARG A 194 0.00 12.57 0.07
CA ARG A 194 0.94 12.72 -1.03
C ARG A 194 1.15 11.38 -1.70
N ALA A 195 1.38 11.43 -3.00
CA ALA A 195 1.81 10.28 -3.78
C ALA A 195 3.23 10.47 -4.30
N LEU A 196 3.93 9.36 -4.49
CA LEU A 196 5.11 9.27 -5.32
C LEU A 196 4.67 8.83 -6.72
N LEU A 197 5.05 9.60 -7.73
CA LEU A 197 4.89 9.26 -9.13
C LEU A 197 6.23 8.79 -9.69
N LEU A 198 6.22 7.69 -10.42
CA LEU A 198 7.32 7.30 -11.29
C LEU A 198 6.96 7.73 -12.71
N LEU A 199 7.84 8.51 -13.33
CA LEU A 199 7.65 9.08 -14.65
C LEU A 199 8.57 8.38 -15.66
N ASP A 200 8.02 8.02 -16.82
CA ASP A 200 8.80 7.50 -17.95
C ASP A 200 9.56 8.61 -18.70
N GLU A 201 10.29 8.23 -19.75
CA GLU A 201 11.11 9.14 -20.57
C GLU A 201 10.26 10.11 -21.40
N GLU A 202 8.98 9.80 -21.58
CA GLU A 202 7.99 10.63 -22.27
C GLU A 202 7.24 11.58 -21.32
N GLY A 203 7.41 11.42 -20.00
CA GLY A 203 6.73 12.20 -18.98
C GLY A 203 5.31 11.70 -18.64
N ASN A 204 4.98 10.46 -18.98
CA ASN A 204 3.78 9.79 -18.49
C ASN A 204 4.00 9.24 -17.08
N VAL A 205 2.92 9.14 -16.31
CA VAL A 205 2.93 8.54 -14.98
C VAL A 205 2.88 7.01 -15.10
N ALA A 206 4.05 6.38 -15.04
CA ALA A 206 4.22 4.94 -15.13
C ALA A 206 3.86 4.21 -13.82
N GLU A 207 3.94 4.88 -12.67
CA GLU A 207 3.46 4.39 -11.38
C GLU A 207 2.95 5.55 -10.51
N CYS A 208 1.91 5.31 -9.70
CA CYS A 208 1.48 6.20 -8.64
C CYS A 208 1.30 5.39 -7.37
N SER A 209 2.12 5.64 -6.36
CA SER A 209 2.09 4.94 -5.09
C SER A 209 1.95 5.91 -3.93
N LEU A 210 1.36 5.42 -2.84
CA LEU A 210 1.05 6.22 -1.68
C LEU A 210 2.33 6.55 -0.89
N LEU A 211 2.61 7.82 -0.65
CA LEU A 211 3.75 8.23 0.17
C LEU A 211 3.32 8.50 1.62
N SER A 212 2.46 9.48 1.84
CA SER A 212 1.95 9.88 3.16
C SER A 212 0.45 10.09 3.08
N PHE A 213 -0.33 9.67 4.09
CA PHE A 213 -1.76 9.95 4.13
C PHE A 213 -2.36 9.93 5.54
N ALA A 214 -3.51 10.57 5.67
CA ALA A 214 -4.48 10.37 6.73
C ALA A 214 -5.90 10.42 6.15
N GLY A 215 -6.81 9.63 6.73
CA GLY A 215 -8.15 9.41 6.21
C GLY A 215 -8.27 8.05 5.53
N ASP A 216 -9.19 7.96 4.56
CA ASP A 216 -9.51 6.71 3.88
C ASP A 216 -8.58 6.45 2.67
N ALA A 217 -8.11 5.20 2.52
CA ALA A 217 -7.20 4.79 1.46
C ALA A 217 -7.88 4.69 0.08
N LEU A 218 -9.22 4.59 0.02
CA LEU A 218 -10.01 4.59 -1.21
C LEU A 218 -9.76 5.86 -2.04
N PHE A 219 -9.62 7.01 -1.39
CA PHE A 219 -9.29 8.27 -2.04
C PHE A 219 -7.95 8.21 -2.75
N VAL A 220 -6.96 7.55 -2.15
CA VAL A 220 -5.62 7.43 -2.72
C VAL A 220 -5.67 6.52 -3.95
N ALA A 221 -6.34 5.37 -3.84
CA ALA A 221 -6.51 4.44 -4.96
C ALA A 221 -7.21 5.12 -6.16
N ARG A 222 -8.35 5.81 -5.90
CA ARG A 222 -9.07 6.56 -6.94
C ARG A 222 -8.20 7.65 -7.56
N SER A 223 -7.51 8.42 -6.73
CA SER A 223 -6.65 9.52 -7.20
C SER A 223 -5.49 9.02 -8.05
N CYS A 224 -4.83 7.94 -7.62
CA CYS A 224 -3.71 7.38 -8.38
C CYS A 224 -4.16 6.84 -9.74
N GLY A 225 -5.33 6.20 -9.84
CA GLY A 225 -5.89 5.80 -11.14
C GLY A 225 -6.08 6.99 -12.09
N LEU A 226 -6.65 8.08 -11.58
CA LEU A 226 -6.91 9.29 -12.38
C LEU A 226 -5.64 10.07 -12.73
N ILE A 227 -4.68 10.15 -11.80
CA ILE A 227 -3.38 10.80 -12.05
C ILE A 227 -2.63 10.03 -13.15
N ARG A 228 -2.63 8.70 -13.10
CA ARG A 228 -2.03 7.88 -14.16
C ARG A 228 -2.68 8.09 -15.52
N GLU A 229 -4.00 8.17 -15.54
CA GLU A 229 -4.76 8.36 -16.78
C GLU A 229 -4.55 9.77 -17.37
N ARG A 230 -4.63 10.81 -16.54
CA ARG A 230 -4.83 12.20 -16.97
C ARG A 230 -3.62 13.11 -16.82
N ALA A 231 -2.72 12.86 -15.86
CA ALA A 231 -1.58 13.74 -15.63
C ALA A 231 -0.51 13.52 -16.71
N ARG A 232 0.12 14.62 -17.14
CA ARG A 232 1.22 14.63 -18.11
C ARG A 232 2.29 15.60 -17.63
N PHE A 233 3.54 15.23 -17.84
CA PHE A 233 4.70 16.01 -17.46
C PHE A 233 5.58 16.26 -18.68
N GLU A 234 6.28 17.39 -18.71
CA GLU A 234 7.53 17.47 -19.43
C GLU A 234 8.56 16.59 -18.70
N PRO A 235 9.24 15.66 -19.40
CA PRO A 235 10.11 14.69 -18.75
C PRO A 235 11.32 15.37 -18.11
N ALA A 236 11.93 14.66 -17.16
CA ALA A 236 13.20 15.09 -16.59
C ALA A 236 14.32 14.98 -17.63
N ILE A 237 15.29 15.88 -17.55
CA ILE A 237 16.46 15.89 -18.45
C ILE A 237 17.72 15.49 -17.69
N GLY A 238 18.48 14.56 -18.27
CA GLY A 238 19.77 14.08 -17.78
C GLY A 238 20.95 15.01 -18.11
N PRO A 239 22.19 14.65 -17.75
CA PRO A 239 23.38 15.47 -17.98
C PRO A 239 23.80 15.57 -19.46
N ASP A 240 23.38 14.61 -20.28
CA ASP A 240 23.63 14.57 -21.72
C ASP A 240 22.54 15.30 -22.55
N GLY A 241 21.55 15.89 -21.88
CA GLY A 241 20.43 16.57 -22.52
C GLY A 241 19.31 15.64 -23.01
N THR A 242 19.37 14.34 -22.69
CA THR A 242 18.31 13.38 -23.03
C THR A 242 17.23 13.30 -21.96
N ALA A 243 16.02 12.91 -22.35
CA ALA A 243 14.95 12.65 -21.41
C ALA A 243 15.25 11.36 -20.63
N VAL A 244 15.02 11.40 -19.32
CA VAL A 244 15.28 10.29 -18.41
C VAL A 244 14.05 10.00 -17.56
N ARG A 245 13.89 8.73 -17.18
CA ARG A 245 12.94 8.34 -16.15
C ARG A 245 13.23 9.11 -14.86
N SER A 246 12.18 9.46 -14.13
CA SER A 246 12.32 10.25 -12.91
C SER A 246 11.24 9.93 -11.89
N ALA A 247 11.38 10.50 -10.70
CA ALA A 247 10.36 10.48 -9.67
C ALA A 247 9.84 11.89 -9.40
N PHE A 248 8.55 11.97 -9.06
CA PHE A 248 7.90 13.22 -8.70
C PHE A 248 6.99 13.01 -7.48
N VAL A 249 7.19 13.82 -6.44
CA VAL A 249 6.30 13.80 -5.26
C VAL A 249 5.23 14.86 -5.44
N THR A 250 3.97 14.45 -5.32
CA THR A 250 2.86 15.37 -5.49
C THR A 250 2.85 16.47 -4.42
N PRO A 251 2.28 17.64 -4.73
CA PRO A 251 1.72 18.52 -3.70
C PRO A 251 0.75 17.74 -2.79
N VAL A 252 0.40 18.33 -1.66
CA VAL A 252 -0.62 17.75 -0.78
C VAL A 252 -1.96 17.75 -1.52
N VAL A 253 -2.52 16.55 -1.73
CA VAL A 253 -3.85 16.35 -2.30
C VAL A 253 -4.86 16.25 -1.16
N GLN A 254 -6.02 16.88 -1.34
CA GLN A 254 -7.06 17.00 -0.31
C GLN A 254 -8.43 16.69 -0.90
N TRP A 255 -9.08 15.67 -0.34
CA TRP A 255 -10.50 15.39 -0.55
C TRP A 255 -11.28 15.84 0.68
N ARG A 256 -12.27 16.71 0.47
CA ARG A 256 -13.08 17.34 1.53
C ARG A 256 -14.50 17.57 1.05
N LEU A 257 -15.47 17.47 1.96
CA LEU A 257 -16.89 17.75 1.67
C LEU A 257 -17.33 19.15 2.08
N GLY A 258 -16.45 19.88 2.78
CA GLY A 258 -16.67 21.26 3.22
C GLY A 258 -15.50 22.18 2.88
N LYS A 259 -15.47 23.35 3.53
CA LYS A 259 -14.41 24.35 3.32
C LYS A 259 -13.06 23.94 3.94
N GLU A 260 -13.03 22.99 4.88
CA GLU A 260 -11.83 22.59 5.61
C GLU A 260 -11.88 21.08 5.91
N ILE A 261 -10.72 20.40 5.81
CA ILE A 261 -10.56 19.03 6.32
C ILE A 261 -10.61 19.05 7.84
N SER A 262 -11.08 17.97 8.46
CA SER A 262 -10.99 17.77 9.90
C SER A 262 -9.57 18.09 10.45
N ASN A 263 -9.50 18.96 11.47
CA ASN A 263 -8.23 19.38 12.08
C ASN A 263 -7.40 18.20 12.61
N GLN A 264 -8.05 17.11 13.01
CA GLN A 264 -7.38 15.90 13.50
C GLN A 264 -6.71 15.15 12.34
N THR A 265 -7.45 14.90 11.25
CA THR A 265 -6.94 14.24 10.04
C THR A 265 -5.72 14.97 9.49
N PHE A 266 -5.79 16.31 9.42
CA PHE A 266 -4.69 17.12 8.93
C PHE A 266 -3.44 17.03 9.83
N ARG A 267 -3.60 17.09 11.16
CA ARG A 267 -2.48 16.93 12.11
C ARG A 267 -1.85 15.55 12.03
N ASP A 268 -2.64 14.51 11.82
CA ASP A 268 -2.14 13.13 11.70
C ASP A 268 -1.30 12.97 10.43
N PHE A 269 -1.76 13.57 9.33
CA PHE A 269 -1.00 13.68 8.10
C PHE A 269 0.32 14.43 8.29
N GLU A 270 0.31 15.62 8.88
CA GLU A 270 1.53 16.43 9.06
C GLU A 270 2.60 15.69 9.87
N ARG A 271 2.20 14.92 10.89
CA ARG A 271 3.15 14.10 11.68
C ARG A 271 3.80 13.01 10.84
N ARG A 272 3.00 12.26 10.07
CA ARG A 272 3.49 11.17 9.21
C ARG A 272 4.37 11.70 8.07
N ASP A 273 3.91 12.73 7.40
CA ASP A 273 4.62 13.38 6.29
C ASP A 273 5.97 13.96 6.72
N ARG A 274 6.04 14.55 7.93
CA ARG A 274 7.30 15.00 8.52
C ARG A 274 8.27 13.84 8.77
N ALA A 275 7.79 12.75 9.38
CA ALA A 275 8.64 11.60 9.69
C ALA A 275 9.25 10.95 8.42
N ILE A 276 8.47 10.87 7.34
CA ILE A 276 8.97 10.41 6.03
C ILE A 276 10.04 11.37 5.50
N ARG A 277 9.78 12.69 5.58
CA ARG A 277 10.75 13.71 5.17
C ARG A 277 12.04 13.75 5.96
N GLU A 278 12.00 13.34 7.22
CA GLU A 278 13.19 13.23 8.05
C GLU A 278 13.99 11.97 7.72
N ARG A 279 13.33 10.82 7.46
CA ARG A 279 13.99 9.58 7.07
C ARG A 279 14.66 9.63 5.69
N SER A 280 14.06 10.36 4.75
CA SER A 280 14.62 10.50 3.40
C SER A 280 15.83 11.44 3.33
N ARG A 281 16.15 12.18 4.40
CA ARG A 281 17.37 12.99 4.50
C ARG A 281 18.51 12.08 4.95
N GLY A 282 19.37 11.66 4.02
CA GLY A 282 20.56 10.88 4.34
C GLY A 282 21.53 11.65 5.26
N PRO A 283 22.48 10.96 5.93
CA PRO A 283 23.49 11.62 6.74
C PRO A 283 24.41 12.46 5.84
N GLY A 284 24.31 13.78 5.91
CA GLY A 284 25.17 14.72 5.18
C GLY A 284 24.48 15.52 4.07
N ASP A 285 23.24 15.20 3.71
CA ASP A 285 22.43 16.03 2.82
C ASP A 285 21.74 17.14 3.61
N SER A 286 22.20 18.38 3.44
CA SER A 286 21.56 19.54 4.06
C SER A 286 20.14 19.79 3.53
N GLU A 287 19.79 19.24 2.37
CA GLU A 287 18.45 19.33 1.79
C GLU A 287 18.12 18.04 1.00
N GLY A 288 17.33 17.14 1.56
CA GLY A 288 16.84 15.93 0.87
C GLY A 288 16.10 16.30 -0.41
N VAL A 289 16.72 16.02 -1.56
CA VAL A 289 16.30 16.45 -2.90
C VAL A 289 14.97 15.83 -3.34
N LEU A 290 14.56 14.71 -2.72
CA LEU A 290 13.47 13.88 -3.22
C LEU A 290 12.06 14.23 -2.77
N LEU A 291 11.92 14.99 -1.69
CA LEU A 291 10.60 15.26 -1.10
C LEU A 291 10.25 16.74 -1.10
N ARG A 292 10.96 17.53 -1.89
CA ARG A 292 10.67 18.95 -2.01
C ARG A 292 9.70 19.15 -3.18
N PRO A 293 8.43 19.53 -2.93
CA PRO A 293 7.54 19.88 -4.02
C PRO A 293 8.13 21.05 -4.80
N PRO A 294 7.99 21.07 -6.14
CA PRO A 294 8.40 22.23 -6.93
C PRO A 294 7.67 23.48 -6.41
N GLY A 295 8.43 24.52 -6.03
CA GLY A 295 7.90 25.80 -5.56
C GLY A 295 8.14 26.15 -4.09
N GLU A 296 8.60 25.23 -3.25
CA GLU A 296 9.07 25.57 -1.90
C GLU A 296 10.47 26.19 -1.97
N ARG A 297 10.57 27.53 -1.95
CA ARG A 297 11.89 28.22 -1.85
C ARG A 297 12.61 27.87 -0.55
N PRO A 298 13.95 27.82 -0.53
CA PRO A 298 14.73 27.75 0.71
C PRO A 298 14.41 28.95 1.60
N ARG A 299 14.25 28.69 2.90
CA ARG A 299 14.27 29.76 3.90
C ARG A 299 15.71 30.15 4.19
#